data_AF-A0A7C1C011-F1
#
_entry.id   AF-A0A7C1C011-F1
#
_cell.length_a   1.000
_cell.length_b   1.000
_cell.length_c   1.000
_cell.angle_alpha   90.00
_cell.angle_beta   90.00
_cell.angle_gamma   90.00
#
_symmetry.space_group_name_H-M   'P 1'
#
loop_
_entity.id
_entity.type
_entity.pdbx_description
1 polymer ?
#
loop_
_entity_poly.entity_id
_entity_poly.type
_entity_poly.pdbx_seq_one_letter_code
_entity_poly.pdbx_strand_id
1 'polypeptide(L)' 'MNKIVEMEFFSENVAKIVLKAPEIANSRKAGHFVIIRLDEKGERIPLTIADGDPVKGTITLVVQKVGVTS' A
#
# COMPACT_ATOMS: atom_id res chain seq x y z
N MET A 1 2.55 9.55 8.77
CA MET A 1 2.84 9.37 7.33
C MET A 1 3.72 8.14 7.19
N ASN A 2 3.35 7.15 6.39
CA ASN A 2 4.19 5.95 6.17
C ASN A 2 5.17 6.19 5.02
N LYS A 3 6.40 5.68 5.14
CA LYS A 3 7.45 5.87 4.13
C LYS A 3 7.31 4.85 3.00
N ILE A 4 7.40 5.30 1.75
CA ILE A 4 7.59 4.42 0.59
C ILE A 4 9.06 3.97 0.58
N VAL A 5 9.27 2.66 0.68
CA VAL A 5 10.60 2.04 0.68
C VAL A 5 11.01 1.65 -0.74
N GLU A 6 10.05 1.22 -1.55
CA GLU A 6 10.26 0.79 -2.93
C GLU A 6 9.00 1.08 -3.76
N MET A 7 9.21 1.44 -5.02
CA MET A 7 8.14 1.58 -6.01
C MET A 7 8.64 1.02 -7.35
N GLU A 8 7.86 0.11 -7.92
CA GLU A 8 8.16 -0.55 -9.20
C GLU A 8 6.91 -0.57 -10.06
N PHE A 9 7.04 -0.27 -11.35
CA PHE A 9 5.94 -0.38 -12.30
C PHE A 9 6.01 -1.73 -13.01
N PHE A 10 4.98 -2.56 -12.83
CA PHE A 10 4.81 -3.81 -13.55
C PHE A 10 4.26 -3.59 -14.97
N SER A 11 3.56 -2.48 -15.18
CA SER A 11 3.11 -1.99 -16.49
C SER A 11 2.83 -0.49 -16.40
N GLU A 12 2.43 0.14 -17.51
CA GLU A 12 2.02 1.56 -17.51
C GLU A 12 0.93 1.88 -16.47
N ASN A 13 0.06 0.91 -16.17
CA ASN A 13 -1.08 1.11 -15.29
C ASN A 13 -0.99 0.38 -13.97
N VAL A 14 0.05 -0.43 -13.71
CA VAL A 14 0.15 -1.24 -12.48
C VAL A 14 1.47 -0.97 -11.78
N ALA A 15 1.39 -0.56 -10.51
CA ALA A 15 2.53 -0.29 -9.67
C ALA A 15 2.52 -1.16 -8.40
N LYS A 16 3.68 -1.71 -8.07
CA LYS A 16 4.03 -2.28 -6.77
C LYS A 16 4.58 -1.18 -5.88
N ILE A 17 4.02 -1.02 -4.70
CA ILE A 17 4.46 -0.05 -3.70
C ILE A 17 4.74 -0.77 -2.39
N VAL A 18 5.96 -0.64 -1.87
CA VAL A 18 6.34 -1.18 -0.57
C VAL A 18 6.37 -0.04 0.45
N LEU A 19 5.57 -0.17 1.50
CA LEU A 19 5.43 0.82 2.57
C LEU A 19 6.03 0.31 3.87
N LYS A 20 6.72 1.17 4.61
CA LYS A 20 7.11 0.91 6.00
C LYS A 20 5.90 1.10 6.91
N ALA A 21 5.36 0.00 7.43
CA ALA A 21 4.20 -0.01 8.33
C ALA A 21 4.30 -1.22 9.29
N PRO A 22 5.15 -1.17 10.34
CA PRO A 22 5.45 -2.33 11.18
C PRO A 22 4.22 -2.92 11.90
N GLU A 23 3.32 -2.07 12.39
CA GLU A 23 2.12 -2.52 13.11
C GLU A 23 1.15 -3.27 12.18
N ILE A 24 1.01 -2.80 10.94
CA ILE A 24 0.18 -3.46 9.91
C ILE A 24 0.86 -4.75 9.45
N ALA A 25 2.17 -4.72 9.20
CA ALA A 25 2.92 -5.90 8.78
C ALA A 25 2.84 -7.05 9.79
N ASN A 26 2.81 -6.75 11.10
CA ASN A 26 2.66 -7.75 12.15
C ASN A 26 1.23 -8.26 12.33
N SER A 27 0.22 -7.45 12.03
CA SER A 27 -1.20 -7.78 12.25
C SER A 27 -1.94 -8.29 11.02
N ARG A 28 -1.35 -8.17 9.82
CA ARG A 28 -1.97 -8.57 8.56
C ARG A 28 -2.34 -10.06 8.54
N LYS A 29 -3.43 -10.38 7.86
CA LYS A 29 -3.83 -11.75 7.47
C LYS A 29 -4.27 -11.73 6.02
N ALA A 30 -4.35 -12.91 5.40
CA ALA A 30 -4.88 -13.04 4.04
C ALA A 30 -6.29 -12.43 3.96
N GLY A 31 -6.54 -11.63 2.92
CA GLY A 31 -7.80 -10.90 2.73
C GLY A 31 -7.90 -9.56 3.45
N HIS A 32 -6.93 -9.16 4.28
CA HIS A 32 -6.91 -7.82 4.86
C HIS A 32 -6.57 -6.75 3.81
N PHE A 33 -7.09 -5.55 4.05
CA PHE A 33 -6.82 -4.36 3.28
C PHE A 33 -6.49 -3.19 4.21
N VAL A 34 -5.94 -2.12 3.65
CA VAL A 34 -5.67 -0.86 4.33
C VAL A 34 -6.50 0.25 3.70
N ILE A 35 -6.84 1.27 4.49
CA ILE A 35 -7.36 2.53 3.98
C ILE A 35 -6.20 3.50 3.79
N ILE A 36 -6.03 4.01 2.57
CA ILE A 36 -4.98 4.98 2.24
C ILE A 36 -5.60 6.35 2.02
N ARG A 37 -4.87 7.37 2.46
CA ARG A 37 -5.14 8.79 2.19
C ARG A 37 -3.82 9.46 1.83
N LEU A 38 -3.77 10.16 0.70
CA LEU A 38 -2.54 10.75 0.17
C LEU A 38 -2.14 12.04 0.90
N ASP A 39 -3.10 12.87 1.26
CA ASP A 39 -2.89 14.11 2.02
C ASP A 39 -4.01 14.34 3.05
N GLU A 40 -4.12 15.53 3.62
CA GLU A 40 -5.14 15.84 4.64
C GLU A 40 -6.57 15.93 4.07
N LYS A 41 -6.71 16.40 2.83
CA LYS A 41 -8.00 16.62 2.14
C LYS A 41 -8.37 15.47 1.20
N GLY A 42 -7.42 14.59 0.91
CA GLY A 42 -7.60 13.52 -0.05
C GLY A 42 -8.58 12.45 0.39
N GLU A 43 -9.06 11.70 -0.58
CA GLU A 43 -10.01 10.62 -0.42
C GLU A 43 -9.39 9.42 0.33
N ARG A 44 -10.25 8.71 1.06
CA ARG A 44 -9.92 7.45 1.72
C ARG A 44 -10.28 6.28 0.81
N ILE A 45 -9.28 5.60 0.27
CA ILE A 45 -9.49 4.47 -0.63
C ILE A 45 -9.02 3.14 0.00
N PRO A 46 -9.78 2.04 -0.15
CA PRO A 46 -9.34 0.72 0.30
C PRO A 46 -8.36 0.10 -0.71
N LEU A 47 -7.24 -0.42 -0.22
CA LEU A 47 -6.25 -1.16 -1.01
C LEU A 47 -5.86 -2.46 -0.31
N THR A 48 -5.95 -3.57 -1.02
CA THR A 48 -5.62 -4.90 -0.50
C THR A 48 -4.13 -5.01 -0.21
N ILE A 49 -3.78 -5.65 0.93
CA ILE A 49 -2.40 -5.98 1.24
C ILE A 49 -2.01 -7.19 0.40
N ALA A 50 -1.18 -6.98 -0.62
CA ALA A 50 -0.71 -8.05 -1.49
C ALA A 50 0.31 -8.95 -0.78
N ASP A 51 1.19 -8.34 0.02
CA ASP A 51 2.14 -9.08 0.87
C ASP A 51 2.63 -8.22 2.04
N GLY A 52 3.45 -8.76 2.92
CA GLY A 52 4.11 -8.01 3.98
C GLY A 52 5.17 -8.82 4.72
N ASP A 53 6.20 -8.13 5.18
CA ASP A 53 7.36 -8.70 5.84
C ASP A 53 7.40 -8.16 7.28
N PRO A 54 7.04 -8.97 8.30
CA PRO A 54 7.08 -8.56 9.70
C PRO A 54 8.48 -8.19 10.19
N VAL A 55 9.52 -8.84 9.66
CA VAL A 55 10.92 -8.61 10.03
C VAL A 55 11.39 -7.27 9.50
N LYS A 56 11.12 -6.98 8.22
CA LYS A 56 11.39 -5.65 7.63
C LYS A 56 10.37 -4.60 8.07
N GLY A 57 9.25 -4.99 8.66
CA GLY A 57 8.16 -4.11 9.06
C GLY A 57 7.52 -3.39 7.87
N THR A 58 7.35 -4.10 6.74
CA THR A 58 6.83 -3.53 5.48
C THR A 58 5.59 -4.25 5.00
N ILE A 59 4.74 -3.53 4.27
CA ILE A 59 3.63 -4.10 3.50
C ILE A 59 3.80 -3.77 2.03
N THR A 60 3.31 -4.65 1.17
CA THR A 60 3.32 -4.51 -0.28
C THR A 60 1.91 -4.31 -0.77
N LEU A 61 1.73 -3.28 -1.59
CA LEU A 61 0.49 -2.98 -2.28
C LEU A 61 0.74 -3.11 -3.78
N VAL A 62 -0.24 -3.67 -4.48
CA VAL A 62 -0.27 -3.65 -5.95
C VAL A 62 -1.50 -2.86 -6.35
N VAL A 63 -1.27 -1.73 -7.01
CA VAL A 63 -2.31 -0.75 -7.33
C VAL A 63 -2.40 -0.60 -8.84
N GLN A 64 -3.62 -0.64 -9.36
CA GLN A 64 -3.91 -0.31 -10.74
C GLN A 64 -4.41 1.12 -10.85
N LYS A 65 -3.83 1.90 -11.76
CA LYS A 65 -4.28 3.24 -12.12
C LYS A 65 -5.58 3.12 -12.93
N VAL A 66 -6.71 3.30 -12.26
CA VAL A 66 -8.06 3.29 -12.86
C VAL A 66 -8.75 4.65 -12.82
N GLY A 67 -8.14 5.64 -12.16
CA GLY A 67 -8.69 6.97 -11.97
C GLY A 67 -7.73 7.87 -11.18
N VAL A 68 -8.24 9.01 -10.72
CA VAL A 68 -7.49 9.93 -9.85
C VAL A 68 -8.05 9.82 -8.43
N THR A 69 -7.18 9.53 -7.47
CA THR A 69 -7.50 9.75 -6.05
C THR A 69 -7.18 11.22 -5.77
N SER A 70 -8.22 12.02 -5.50
CA SER A 70 -8.10 13.46 -5.21
C SER A 70 -7.85 13.71 -3.73
#